data_AF-A0A938QXS7-F1
#
_entry.id   AF-A0A938QXS7-F1
#
_cell.length_a   1.000
_cell.length_b   1.000
_cell.length_c   1.000
_cell.angle_alpha   90.00
_cell.angle_beta   90.00
_cell.angle_gamma   90.00
#
_symmetry.space_group_name_H-M   'P 1'
#
loop_
_entity.id
_entity.type
_entity.pdbx_description
1 polymer ?
#
loop_
_entity_poly.entity_id
_entity_poly.type
_entity_poly.pdbx_seq_one_letter_code
_entity_poly.pdbx_strand_id
1 'polypeptide(L)' 'MASHKPGRQPVGAVMVVGGGIAGMQAALDLANAGYYVYLVEEKTAIGGVMAQLDKTFPTNDCAM' A
#
# COMPACT_ATOMS: atom_id res chain seq x y z
N MET A 1 -0.29 -7.64 -6.12
CA MET A 1 0.98 -8.25 -6.53
C MET A 1 2.00 -8.02 -5.42
N ALA A 2 2.21 -9.00 -4.53
CA ALA A 2 3.33 -8.96 -3.60
C ALA A 2 4.62 -9.10 -4.42
N SER A 3 5.47 -8.07 -4.41
CA SER A 3 6.77 -8.10 -5.07
C SER A 3 7.68 -9.06 -4.31
N HIS A 4 7.57 -10.34 -4.62
CA HIS A 4 8.55 -11.33 -4.20
C HIS A 4 9.80 -11.10 -5.04
N LYS A 5 10.79 -10.40 -4.48
CA LYS A 5 12.13 -10.39 -5.06
C LYS A 5 12.63 -11.84 -5.07
N PRO A 6 12.92 -12.43 -6.25
CA PRO A 6 13.34 -13.82 -6.35
C PRO A 6 14.68 -13.97 -5.62
N GLY A 7 14.67 -14.67 -4.48
CA GLY A 7 15.89 -14.96 -3.70
C GLY A 7 15.82 -14.73 -2.19
N ARG A 8 14.74 -14.12 -1.64
CA ARG A 8 14.60 -13.93 -0.19
C ARG A 8 13.31 -14.55 0.32
N GLN A 9 13.41 -15.60 1.13
CA GLN A 9 12.26 -16.20 1.79
C GLN A 9 11.66 -15.20 2.79
N PRO A 10 10.33 -14.99 2.79
CA PRO A 10 9.72 -14.06 3.74
C PRO A 10 9.92 -14.53 5.18
N VAL A 11 10.19 -13.59 6.09
CA VAL A 11 10.40 -13.91 7.52
C VAL A 11 9.09 -14.26 8.25
N GLY A 12 7.96 -13.89 7.65
CA GLY A 12 6.60 -14.13 8.16
C GLY A 12 5.56 -13.51 7.23
N ALA A 13 4.28 -13.57 7.62
CA ALA A 13 3.16 -12.99 6.87
C ALA A 13 2.39 -11.96 7.70
N VAL A 14 1.97 -10.86 7.06
CA VAL A 14 1.21 -9.76 7.67
C VAL A 14 0.02 -9.41 6.78
N MET A 15 -1.12 -9.07 7.38
CA MET A 15 -2.29 -8.56 6.68
C MET A 15 -2.50 -7.09 7.04
N VAL A 16 -2.59 -6.25 6.01
CA VAL A 16 -2.94 -4.83 6.09
C VAL A 16 -4.37 -4.68 5.59
N VAL A 17 -5.23 -4.09 6.41
CA VAL A 17 -6.64 -3.83 6.09
C VAL A 17 -6.82 -2.34 5.83
N GLY A 18 -7.31 -2.00 4.64
CA GLY A 18 -7.47 -0.65 4.13
C GLY A 18 -6.37 -0.28 3.12
N GLY A 19 -6.76 -0.11 1.86
CA GLY A 19 -5.92 0.30 0.72
C GLY A 19 -5.81 1.81 0.54
N GLY A 20 -5.98 2.61 1.58
CA GLY A 20 -5.67 4.05 1.55
C GLY A 20 -4.17 4.33 1.52
N ILE A 21 -3.77 5.60 1.42
CA ILE A 21 -2.36 6.01 1.36
C ILE A 21 -1.52 5.45 2.53
N ALA A 22 -2.08 5.44 3.74
CA ALA A 22 -1.43 4.90 4.92
C ALA A 22 -1.21 3.37 4.84
N GLY A 23 -2.23 2.62 4.40
CA GLY A 23 -2.15 1.17 4.30
C GLY A 23 -1.24 0.72 3.15
N MET A 24 -1.26 1.43 2.02
CA MET A 24 -0.31 1.19 0.92
C MET A 24 1.13 1.42 1.38
N GLN A 25 1.41 2.52 2.09
CA GLN A 25 2.76 2.78 2.60
C GLN A 25 3.19 1.72 3.62
N ALA A 26 2.33 1.37 4.59
CA ALA A 26 2.62 0.32 5.55
C ALA A 26 2.90 -1.03 4.88
N ALA A 27 2.13 -1.38 3.84
CA ALA A 27 2.34 -2.60 3.09
C ALA A 27 3.69 -2.62 2.34
N LEU A 28 4.10 -1.48 1.77
CA LEU A 28 5.40 -1.33 1.12
C LEU A 28 6.55 -1.44 2.13
N ASP A 29 6.43 -0.79 3.29
CA ASP A 29 7.46 -0.83 4.34
C ASP A 29 7.65 -2.25 4.87
N LEU A 30 6.55 -2.97 5.11
CA LEU A 30 6.56 -4.37 5.55
C LEU A 30 7.12 -5.30 4.47
N ALA A 31 6.78 -5.10 3.20
CA ALA A 31 7.33 -5.88 2.10
C ALA A 31 8.85 -5.65 1.95
N ASN A 32 9.30 -4.40 2.11
CA ASN A 32 10.72 -4.04 2.10
C ASN A 32 11.48 -4.63 3.30
N ALA A 33 10.81 -4.75 4.46
CA ALA A 33 11.34 -5.42 5.64
C ALA A 33 11.41 -6.96 5.49
N GLY A 34 10.85 -7.52 4.42
CA GLY A 34 10.92 -8.95 4.10
C GLY A 34 9.73 -9.78 4.58
N TYR A 35 8.61 -9.15 4.93
CA TYR A 35 7.37 -9.85 5.22
C TYR A 35 6.57 -10.12 3.95
N TYR A 36 5.82 -11.23 3.93
CA TYR A 36 4.79 -11.46 2.95
C TYR A 36 3.55 -10.65 3.34
N VAL A 37 3.13 -9.71 2.50
CA VAL A 37 2.05 -8.78 2.85
C VAL A 37 0.79 -9.06 2.03
N TYR A 38 -0.32 -9.30 2.74
CA TYR A 38 -1.66 -9.25 2.19
C TYR A 38 -2.22 -7.85 2.38
N LEU A 39 -2.57 -7.15 1.30
CA LEU A 39 -3.30 -5.88 1.37
C LEU A 39 -4.76 -6.13 0.97
N VAL A 40 -5.68 -5.86 1.88
CA VAL A 40 -7.12 -6.07 1.69
C VAL A 40 -7.82 -4.72 1.72
N GLU A 41 -8.63 -4.43 0.71
CA GLU A 41 -9.47 -3.23 0.60
C GLU A 41 -10.92 -3.66 0.40
N GLU A 42 -11.84 -2.94 1.03
CA GLU A 42 -13.28 -3.21 0.95
C GLU A 42 -13.84 -2.79 -0.42
N LYS A 43 -13.36 -1.66 -0.95
CA LYS A 43 -13.80 -1.10 -2.23
C LYS A 43 -13.16 -1.82 -3.41
N THR A 44 -13.76 -1.61 -4.59
CA THR A 44 -13.24 -2.13 -5.86
C THR A 44 -11.91 -1.51 -6.30
N ALA A 45 -11.50 -0.41 -5.68
CA ALA A 45 -10.27 0.31 -5.98
C ALA A 45 -9.55 0.76 -4.70
N ILE A 46 -8.21 0.81 -4.79
CA ILE A 46 -7.32 1.34 -3.74
C ILE A 46 -7.12 2.86 -3.89
N GLY A 47 -6.53 3.50 -2.89
CA GLY A 47 -6.24 4.94 -2.83
C GLY A 47 -7.06 5.71 -1.79
N GLY A 48 -8.12 5.11 -1.25
CA GLY A 48 -8.89 5.67 -0.14
C GLY A 48 -9.50 7.04 -0.42
N VAL A 49 -9.36 7.98 0.51
CA VAL A 49 -9.84 9.37 0.35
C VAL A 49 -8.95 10.17 -0.59
N MET A 50 -7.65 9.86 -0.63
CA MET A 50 -6.69 10.56 -1.48
C MET A 50 -7.05 10.46 -2.97
N ALA A 51 -7.54 9.29 -3.39
CA ALA A 51 -8.06 9.04 -4.74
C ALA A 51 -9.24 9.94 -5.16
N GLN A 52 -9.94 10.55 -4.20
CA GLN A 52 -11.09 11.42 -4.47
C GLN A 52 -10.71 12.90 -4.49
N LEU A 53 -9.45 13.23 -4.16
CA LEU A 53 -8.95 14.59 -4.21
C LEU A 53 -8.42 14.90 -5.61
N ASP A 54 -8.67 16.10 -6.11
CA ASP A 54 -8.06 16.57 -7.36
C ASP A 54 -6.58 16.88 -7.14
N LYS A 55 -6.29 17.57 -6.02
CA LYS A 55 -4.97 18.11 -5.70
C LYS A 55 -4.59 17.94 -4.23
N THR A 56 -3.28 17.83 -3.97
CA THR A 56 -2.73 17.79 -2.61
C THR A 56 -1.99 19.09 -2.26
N PHE A 57 -2.45 19.79 -1.22
CA PHE A 57 -1.73 20.93 -0.65
C PHE A 57 -0.44 20.45 0.08
N PRO A 58 0.67 21.20 0.11
CA PRO A 58 0.91 22.54 -0.45
C PRO A 58 1.37 22.57 -1.90
N THR A 59 1.79 21.43 -2.44
CA THR A 59 2.45 21.36 -3.76
C THR A 59 1.48 21.52 -4.92
N ASN A 60 0.20 21.26 -4.69
CA ASN A 60 -0.86 21.25 -5.70
C ASN A 60 -0.60 20.22 -6.83
N ASP A 61 0.02 19.10 -6.46
CA ASP A 61 0.20 17.94 -7.32
C ASP A 61 -1.11 17.16 -7.46
N CYS A 62 -1.25 16.39 -8.55
CA CYS A 62 -2.38 15.48 -8.73
C CYS A 62 -2.31 14.37 -7.68
N ALA A 63 -3.45 14.06 -7.04
CA ALA A 63 -3.49 13.10 -5.94
C ALA A 63 -3.42 11.63 -6.39
N MET A 64 -3.65 11.34 -7.67
CA MET A 64 -3.58 10.01 -8.28
C MET A 64 -3.02 10.08 -9.70
#